data_AF-A0A379TEX5-F1
#
_entry.id   AF-A0A379TEX5-F1
#
_cell.length_a   1.000
_cell.length_b   1.000
_cell.length_c   1.000
_cell.angle_alpha   90.00
_cell.angle_beta   90.00
_cell.angle_gamma   90.00
#
_symmetry.space_group_name_H-M   'P 1'
#
loop_
_entity.id
_entity.type
_entity.pdbx_description
1 polymer ?
#
loop_
_entity_poly.entity_id
_entity_poly.type
_entity_poly.pdbx_seq_one_letter_code
_entity_poly.pdbx_strand_id
1 'polypeptide(L)' 'MTFKLQWKEKNILYGVGMLDKIDRKLLSLLQQDCTLSLQALADAVNLTTTPCWKRLKRLEDDGILLGRVALLDRKNWVWD' A
#
# COMPACT_ATOMS: atom_id res chain seq x y z
N MET A 1 -21.17 -3.89 14.81
CA MET A 1 -20.48 -4.96 14.04
C MET A 1 -20.96 -4.92 12.59
N THR A 2 -20.79 -3.78 11.89
CA THR A 2 -21.40 -3.58 10.55
C THR A 2 -20.69 -2.52 9.69
N PHE A 3 -19.34 -2.47 9.69
CA PHE A 3 -18.62 -1.44 8.91
C PHE A 3 -17.60 -1.98 7.89
N LYS A 4 -17.46 -3.31 7.74
CA LYS A 4 -16.48 -3.92 6.82
C LYS A 4 -17.07 -4.47 5.51
N LEU A 5 -18.39 -4.52 5.35
CA LEU A 5 -19.03 -5.20 4.21
C LEU A 5 -19.24 -4.32 2.97
N GLN A 6 -19.05 -2.99 3.04
CA GLN A 6 -19.14 -2.11 1.86
C GLN A 6 -17.87 -2.07 1.01
N TRP A 7 -16.72 -2.53 1.52
CA TRP A 7 -15.43 -2.38 0.82
C TRP A 7 -15.20 -3.40 -0.31
N LYS A 8 -15.83 -4.58 -0.25
CA LYS A 8 -15.50 -5.69 -1.15
C LYS A 8 -16.23 -5.66 -2.49
N GLU A 9 -17.38 -4.99 -2.57
CA GLU A 9 -18.26 -5.05 -3.74
C GLU A 9 -17.99 -3.96 -4.79
N LYS A 10 -17.32 -2.86 -4.44
CA LYS A 10 -17.01 -1.78 -5.40
C LYS A 10 -15.74 -2.02 -6.24
N ASN A 11 -14.85 -2.92 -5.80
CA ASN A 11 -13.55 -3.15 -6.45
C ASN A 11 -13.59 -4.13 -7.65
N ILE A 12 -14.75 -4.66 -8.01
CA ILE A 12 -14.87 -5.63 -9.13
C ILE A 12 -15.14 -4.91 -10.47
N LEU A 13 -15.43 -3.60 -10.47
CA LEU A 13 -15.83 -2.86 -11.69
C LEU A 13 -14.83 -1.81 -12.18
N TYR A 14 -13.79 -1.47 -11.41
CA TYR A 14 -12.79 -0.48 -11.80
C TYR A 14 -11.51 -1.18 -12.23
N GLY A 15 -11.34 -1.28 -13.54
CA GLY A 15 -10.11 -1.75 -14.16
C GLY A 15 -8.92 -0.99 -13.59
N VAL A 16 -7.84 -1.73 -13.35
CA VAL A 16 -6.54 -1.25 -12.89
C VAL A 16 -6.21 0.04 -13.65
N GLY A 17 -6.42 1.20 -13.02
CA GLY A 17 -6.07 2.48 -13.61
C GLY A 17 -4.59 2.44 -13.97
N MET A 18 -4.20 3.00 -15.12
CA MET A 18 -2.80 2.97 -15.58
C MET A 18 -1.85 3.37 -14.45
N LEU A 19 -1.13 2.39 -13.90
CA LEU A 19 -0.14 2.61 -12.85
C LEU A 19 1.04 3.36 -13.45
N ASP A 20 1.24 4.60 -12.99
CA ASP A 20 2.40 5.40 -13.35
C ASP A 20 3.70 4.72 -12.92
N LYS A 21 4.80 5.10 -13.55
CA LYS A 21 6.15 4.66 -13.13
C LYS A 21 6.44 5.00 -11.66
N ILE A 22 5.92 6.12 -11.17
CA ILE A 22 6.04 6.55 -9.78
C ILE A 22 5.29 5.61 -8.85
N ASP A 23 4.04 5.27 -9.19
CA ASP A 23 3.20 4.41 -8.36
C ASP A 23 3.81 3.01 -8.24
N ARG A 24 4.35 2.47 -9.34
CA ARG A 24 5.08 1.20 -9.33
C ARG A 24 6.30 1.26 -8.41
N LYS A 25 7.08 2.34 -8.48
CA LYS A 25 8.26 2.51 -7.63
C LYS A 25 7.86 2.61 -6.15
N LEU A 26 6.79 3.34 -5.84
CA LEU A 26 6.25 3.46 -4.48
C LEU A 26 5.82 2.09 -3.93
N LEU A 27 5.09 1.31 -4.74
CA LEU A 27 4.67 -0.04 -4.37
C LEU A 27 5.87 -0.97 -4.17
N SER A 28 6.87 -0.91 -5.05
CA SER A 28 8.12 -1.68 -4.87
C SER A 28 8.84 -1.33 -3.57
N LEU A 29 8.93 -0.04 -3.22
CA LEU A 29 9.53 0.39 -1.96
C LEU A 29 8.74 -0.11 -0.77
N LEU A 30 7.42 0.00 -0.79
CA LEU A 30 6.55 -0.48 0.30
C LEU A 30 6.58 -2.00 0.46
N GLN A 31 6.72 -2.75 -0.63
CA GLN A 31 6.86 -4.21 -0.58
C GLN A 31 8.21 -4.64 0.00
N GLN A 32 9.27 -3.88 -0.28
CA GLN A 32 10.60 -4.12 0.30
C GLN A 32 10.64 -3.74 1.77
N ASP A 33 10.13 -2.56 2.10
CA ASP A 33 10.09 -2.03 3.46
C ASP A 33 8.80 -1.22 3.68
N CYS A 34 7.87 -1.83 4.39
CA CYS A 34 6.61 -1.22 4.75
C CYS A 34 6.70 -0.33 6.01
N THR A 35 7.87 -0.23 6.64
CA THR A 35 8.13 0.65 7.79
C THR A 35 8.55 2.06 7.39
N LEU A 36 8.84 2.28 6.10
CA LEU A 36 9.20 3.58 5.55
C LEU A 36 8.12 4.64 5.82
N SER A 37 8.59 5.81 6.27
CA SER A 37 7.72 6.97 6.47
C SER A 37 7.26 7.57 5.15
N LEU A 38 6.13 8.29 5.18
CA LEU A 38 5.63 9.02 4.01
C LEU A 38 6.68 10.00 3.45
N GLN A 39 7.50 10.60 4.32
CA GLN A 39 8.59 11.51 3.94
C GLN A 39 9.66 10.77 3.14
N ALA A 40 10.17 9.65 3.67
CA ALA A 40 11.18 8.84 2.99
C ALA A 40 10.70 8.29 1.64
N LEU A 41 9.42 7.88 1.58
CA LEU A 41 8.80 7.46 0.34
C LEU A 41 8.73 8.60 -0.68
N ALA A 42 8.34 9.80 -0.24
CA ALA A 42 8.26 10.99 -1.08
C ALA A 42 9.65 11.38 -1.63
N ASP A 43 10.68 11.36 -0.78
CA ASP A 43 12.06 11.63 -1.17
C ASP A 43 12.57 10.60 -2.21
N ALA A 44 12.29 9.31 -2.01
CA ALA A 44 12.72 8.24 -2.92
C ALA A 44 12.07 8.32 -4.33
N VAL A 45 10.91 8.97 -4.44
CA VAL A 45 10.20 9.20 -5.71
C VAL A 45 10.30 10.64 -6.21
N ASN A 46 11.11 11.50 -5.57
CA ASN A 46 11.27 12.92 -5.87
C ASN A 46 9.93 13.70 -5.89
N LEU A 47 9.07 13.44 -4.91
CA LEU A 47 7.80 14.17 -4.70
C LEU A 47 7.77 14.82 -3.32
N THR A 48 6.85 15.77 -3.16
CA THR A 48 6.48 16.25 -1.83
C THR A 48 5.52 15.28 -1.13
N THR A 49 5.37 15.40 0.18
CA THR A 49 4.55 14.50 1.00
C THR A 49 3.07 14.50 0.62
N THR A 50 2.51 15.66 0.29
CA THR A 50 1.09 15.83 -0.07
C THR A 50 0.66 15.04 -1.32
N PRO A 51 1.33 15.14 -2.49
CA PRO A 51 1.01 14.33 -3.67
C PRO A 51 1.35 12.85 -3.47
N CYS A 52 2.39 12.53 -2.69
CA CYS A 52 2.73 11.15 -2.35
C CYS A 52 1.58 10.48 -1.57
N TRP A 53 1.04 11.17 -0.57
CA TRP A 53 -0.10 10.67 0.21
C TRP A 53 -1.36 10.47 -0.63
N LYS A 54 -1.68 11.42 -1.52
CA LYS A 54 -2.84 11.27 -2.43
C LYS A 54 -2.71 10.03 -3.32
N ARG A 55 -1.52 9.76 -3.85
CA ARG A 55 -1.24 8.57 -4.66
C ARG A 55 -1.38 7.30 -3.82
N LEU A 56 -0.79 7.27 -2.62
CA LEU A 56 -0.91 6.13 -1.71
C LEU A 56 -2.36 5.82 -1.36
N LYS A 57 -3.14 6.86 -1.02
CA LYS A 57 -4.56 6.72 -0.71
C LYS A 57 -5.37 6.21 -1.91
N ARG A 58 -5.08 6.70 -3.12
CA ARG A 58 -5.69 6.16 -4.35
C ARG A 58 -5.38 4.67 -4.52
N LEU A 59 -4.13 4.25 -4.29
CA LEU A 59 -3.74 2.83 -4.37
C LEU A 59 -4.44 1.96 -3.33
N GLU A 60 -4.72 2.51 -2.14
CA GLU A 60 -5.53 1.84 -1.10
C GLU A 60 -7.01 1.75 -1.52
N ASP A 61 -7.60 2.85 -1.97
CA ASP A 61 -9.00 2.92 -2.42
C ASP A 61 -9.25 2.02 -3.65
N ASP A 62 -8.30 1.96 -4.59
CA ASP A 62 -8.33 1.08 -5.78
C ASP A 62 -8.11 -0.40 -5.42
N GLY A 63 -7.83 -0.73 -4.15
CA GLY A 63 -7.57 -2.09 -3.70
C GLY A 63 -6.24 -2.69 -4.15
N ILE A 64 -5.33 -1.87 -4.68
CA ILE A 64 -3.98 -2.29 -5.08
C ILE A 64 -3.10 -2.48 -3.84
N LEU A 65 -3.23 -1.58 -2.85
CA LEU A 65 -2.61 -1.71 -1.54
C LEU A 65 -3.61 -2.29 -0.53
N LEU A 66 -3.53 -3.60 -0.30
CA LEU A 66 -4.46 -4.32 0.59
C LEU A 66 -4.17 -4.10 2.09
N GLY A 67 -2.91 -3.86 2.45
CA GLY A 67 -2.49 -3.69 3.83
C GLY A 67 -1.00 -3.99 4.02
N ARG A 68 -0.50 -3.72 5.23
CA ARG A 68 0.87 -4.02 5.66
C ARG A 68 0.83 -5.23 6.58
N VAL A 69 1.72 -6.19 6.37
CA VAL A 69 1.79 -7.42 7.17
C VAL A 69 3.19 -7.61 7.73
N ALA A 70 3.29 -8.00 9.00
CA ALA A 70 4.55 -8.47 9.56
C ALA A 70 4.78 -9.93 9.12
N LEU A 71 5.93 -10.20 8.51
CA LEU A 71 6.34 -11.56 8.16
C LEU A 71 7.12 -12.13 9.34
N LEU A 72 6.61 -13.22 9.91
CA LEU A 72 7.24 -13.90 11.04
C LEU A 72 8.04 -15.10 10.55
N ASP A 73 9.25 -15.28 11.08
CA ASP A 73 10.08 -16.44 10.81
C ASP A 73 9.57 -17.64 11.61
N ARG A 74 8.99 -18.62 10.92
CA ARG A 74 8.46 -19.86 11.52
C ARG A 74 9.49 -20.62 12.37
N LYS A 75 10.79 -20.55 12.05
CA LYS A 75 11.82 -21.31 12.78
C LYS A 75 12.10 -20.71 14.16
N ASN A 76 12.13 -19.39 14.25
CA ASN A 76 12.40 -18.67 15.49
C ASN A 76 11.11 -18.29 16.23
N TRP A 77 9.98 -18.29 15.54
CA TRP A 77 8.66 -18.08 16.09
C TRP A 77 8.11 -19.39 16.66
N VAL A 78 8.61 -19.76 17.83
CA VAL A 78 8.02 -20.81 18.67
C VAL A 78 7.02 -20.13 19.60
N TRP A 79 5.76 -20.57 19.53
CA TRP A 79 4.68 -20.09 20.38
C TRP A 79 4.22 -21.29 21.20
N ASP A 80 4.76 -21.42 22.41
CA ASP A 80 4.35 -22.33 23.47
C ASP A 80 3.92 -21.48 24.68
#